data_AF-A0A7C7ZTJ9-F1
#
_entry.id   AF-A0A7C7ZTJ9-F1
#
_cell.length_a   1.000
_cell.length_b   1.000
_cell.length_c   1.000
_cell.angle_alpha   90.00
_cell.angle_beta   90.00
_cell.angle_gamma   90.00
#
_symmetry.space_group_name_H-M   'P 1'
#
loop_
_entity.id
_entity.type
_entity.pdbx_description
1 polymer ?
#
loop_
_entity_poly.entity_id
_entity_poly.type
_entity_poly.pdbx_seq_one_letter_code
_entity_poly.pdbx_strand_id
1 'polypeptide(L)'
;MKPNLSLKLLKANLLNKEELSKLNELESLAPEYERLLKTRKRLSEKLKDLNSRIKIVEDYQLEVALLLKKNNKHLAPIISIGFDKRWATYNCIVKISVASKSFYLGKESSIKKRIQQFHSNNIMDNDINFIKSEIIKIVSTVIMQFIDTKSLKNSFKKRVKLNLDNILDKYVASGEWDYWVSR
;
A
#
# COMPACT_ATOMS: atom_id res chain seq x y z
N MET A 1 -18.73 -22.31 -25.39
CA MET A 1 -19.79 -23.22 -25.86
C MET A 1 -20.40 -22.61 -27.11
N LYS A 2 -20.28 -23.28 -28.25
CA LYS A 2 -21.23 -23.07 -29.35
C LYS A 2 -22.48 -23.88 -28.98
N PRO A 3 -23.68 -23.29 -28.95
CA PRO A 3 -24.82 -24.10 -29.33
C PRO A 3 -25.89 -23.21 -29.98
N ASN A 4 -25.84 -23.10 -31.31
CA ASN A 4 -27.05 -22.81 -32.10
C ASN A 4 -27.28 -23.91 -33.14
N LEU A 5 -26.75 -25.11 -32.89
CA LEU A 5 -27.21 -26.31 -33.58
C LEU A 5 -28.58 -26.69 -33.00
N SER A 6 -29.61 -26.04 -33.55
CA SER A 6 -30.90 -26.63 -33.84
C SER A 6 -31.52 -27.51 -32.74
N LEU A 7 -32.01 -26.89 -31.67
CA LEU A 7 -33.07 -27.50 -30.85
C LEU A 7 -34.34 -27.77 -31.69
N LYS A 8 -34.51 -27.05 -32.81
CA LYS A 8 -35.53 -27.33 -33.85
C LYS A 8 -35.45 -28.74 -34.47
N LEU A 9 -34.35 -29.48 -34.30
CA LEU A 9 -34.20 -30.85 -34.82
C LEU A 9 -34.70 -31.95 -33.86
N LEU A 10 -34.92 -31.64 -32.58
CA LEU A 10 -35.57 -32.57 -31.66
C LEU A 10 -37.08 -32.55 -31.95
N LYS A 11 -37.52 -33.49 -32.81
CA LYS A 11 -38.93 -33.69 -33.13
C LYS A 11 -39.74 -33.78 -31.83
N ALA A 12 -40.68 -32.85 -31.63
CA ALA A 12 -41.58 -32.78 -30.49
C ALA A 12 -42.35 -34.09 -30.20
N ASN A 13 -42.35 -35.03 -31.16
CA ASN A 13 -43.01 -36.33 -31.07
C ASN A 13 -42.18 -37.41 -30.34
N LEU A 14 -40.94 -37.12 -29.91
CA LEU A 14 -40.04 -38.07 -29.22
C LEU A 14 -39.78 -37.73 -27.74
N LEU A 15 -40.23 -36.56 -27.28
CA LEU A 15 -39.96 -36.07 -25.92
C LEU A 15 -41.14 -36.37 -25.00
N ASN A 16 -40.84 -36.82 -23.77
CA ASN A 16 -41.87 -36.98 -22.74
C ASN A 16 -42.31 -35.61 -22.18
N LYS A 17 -43.39 -35.60 -21.40
CA LYS A 17 -44.01 -34.37 -20.89
C LYS A 17 -43.06 -33.52 -20.02
N GLU A 18 -42.18 -34.16 -19.26
CA GLU A 18 -41.21 -33.48 -18.40
C GLU A 18 -40.08 -32.86 -19.23
N GLU A 19 -39.57 -33.60 -20.22
CA GLU A 19 -38.54 -33.11 -21.15
C GLU A 19 -39.03 -31.92 -21.98
N LEU A 20 -40.29 -31.96 -22.43
CA LEU A 20 -40.91 -30.85 -23.17
C LEU A 20 -41.06 -29.60 -22.28
N SER A 21 -41.43 -29.79 -21.00
CA SER A 21 -41.53 -28.69 -20.04
C SER A 21 -40.18 -28.01 -19.81
N LYS A 22 -39.11 -28.79 -19.61
CA LYS A 22 -37.75 -28.28 -19.42
C LYS A 22 -37.20 -27.60 -20.68
N LEU A 23 -37.55 -28.12 -21.86
CA LEU A 23 -37.16 -27.50 -23.13
C LEU A 23 -37.78 -26.11 -23.27
N ASN A 24 -39.08 -25.97 -22.99
CA ASN A 24 -39.77 -24.67 -23.05
C ASN A 24 -39.19 -23.67 -22.04
N GLU A 25 -38.86 -24.13 -20.84
CA GLU A 25 -38.21 -23.30 -19.82
C GLU A 25 -36.82 -22.84 -20.29
N LEU A 26 -36.01 -23.74 -20.86
CA LEU A 26 -34.70 -23.41 -21.43
C LEU A 26 -34.81 -22.41 -22.59
N GLU A 27 -35.78 -22.57 -23.49
CA GLU A 27 -36.05 -21.63 -24.58
C GLU A 27 -36.46 -20.26 -24.05
N SER A 28 -37.22 -20.21 -22.95
CA SER A 28 -37.60 -18.95 -22.30
C SER A 28 -36.42 -18.22 -21.63
N LEU A 29 -35.42 -18.98 -21.16
CA LEU A 29 -34.21 -18.44 -20.51
C LEU A 29 -33.11 -18.04 -21.51
N ALA A 30 -33.14 -18.56 -22.74
CA ALA A 30 -32.13 -18.31 -23.76
C ALA A 30 -31.92 -16.80 -24.07
N PRO A 31 -32.97 -15.95 -24.20
CA PRO A 31 -32.80 -14.52 -24.41
C PRO A 31 -32.10 -13.81 -23.23
N GLU A 32 -32.42 -14.22 -22.00
CA GLU A 32 -31.79 -13.68 -20.80
C GLU A 32 -30.31 -14.06 -20.72
N TYR A 33 -29.99 -15.33 -21.00
CA TYR A 33 -28.62 -15.81 -21.07
C TYR A 33 -27.78 -15.00 -22.08
N GLU A 34 -28.30 -14.78 -23.29
CA GLU A 34 -27.62 -13.96 -24.30
C GLU A 34 -27.45 -12.49 -23.87
N ARG A 35 -28.46 -11.92 -23.19
CA ARG A 35 -28.36 -10.56 -22.62
C ARG A 35 -27.27 -10.47 -21.55
N LEU A 36 -27.19 -11.48 -20.66
CA LEU A 36 -26.18 -11.55 -19.61
C LEU A 36 -24.77 -11.73 -20.18
N LEU A 37 -24.61 -12.56 -21.21
CA LEU A 37 -23.34 -12.72 -21.92
C LEU A 37 -22.83 -11.41 -22.53
N LYS A 38 -23.71 -10.67 -23.23
CA LYS A 38 -23.38 -9.34 -23.79
C LYS A 38 -22.99 -8.36 -22.69
N THR A 39 -23.72 -8.34 -21.59
CA THR A 39 -23.44 -7.47 -20.44
C THR A 39 -22.10 -7.79 -19.80
N ARG A 40 -21.81 -9.07 -19.58
CA ARG A 40 -20.53 -9.55 -19.07
C ARG A 40 -19.37 -9.09 -19.96
N LYS A 41 -19.49 -9.27 -21.28
CA LYS A 41 -18.46 -8.82 -22.23
C LYS A 41 -18.19 -7.32 -22.14
N ARG A 42 -19.26 -6.51 -22.12
CA ARG A 42 -19.16 -5.05 -21.96
C ARG A 42 -18.48 -4.65 -20.66
N LEU A 43 -18.81 -5.31 -19.55
CA LEU A 43 -18.19 -5.04 -18.25
C LEU A 43 -16.71 -5.42 -18.23
N SER A 44 -16.33 -6.55 -18.84
CA SER A 44 -14.92 -6.95 -18.95
C SER A 44 -14.11 -5.96 -19.78
N GLU A 45 -14.66 -5.43 -20.87
CA GLU A 45 -14.00 -4.38 -21.67
C GLU A 45 -13.82 -3.10 -20.86
N LYS A 46 -14.86 -2.66 -20.13
CA LYS A 46 -14.77 -1.50 -19.23
C LYS A 46 -13.73 -1.69 -18.11
N LEU A 47 -13.66 -2.89 -17.53
CA LEU A 47 -12.67 -3.18 -16.50
C LEU A 47 -11.24 -3.10 -17.04
N LYS A 48 -11.01 -3.58 -18.27
CA LYS A 48 -9.70 -3.45 -18.94
C LYS A 48 -9.32 -1.99 -19.17
N ASP A 49 -10.27 -1.16 -19.62
CA ASP A 49 -10.06 0.28 -19.79
C ASP A 49 -9.76 0.99 -18.45
N LEU A 50 -10.50 0.67 -17.39
CA LEU A 50 -10.23 1.24 -16.07
C LEU A 50 -8.84 0.87 -15.56
N ASN A 51 -8.44 -0.40 -15.70
CA ASN A 51 -7.13 -0.86 -15.26
C ASN A 51 -5.98 -0.21 -16.06
N SER A 52 -6.15 0.00 -17.37
CA SER A 52 -5.14 0.70 -18.17
C SER A 52 -5.00 2.16 -17.74
N ARG A 53 -6.12 2.83 -17.44
CA ARG A 53 -6.13 4.22 -16.96
C ARG A 53 -5.52 4.36 -15.56
N ILE A 54 -5.81 3.43 -14.65
CA ILE A 54 -5.18 3.39 -13.32
C ILE A 54 -3.67 3.28 -13.48
N LYS A 55 -3.19 2.33 -14.29
CA LYS A 55 -1.76 2.15 -14.52
C LYS A 55 -1.08 3.41 -15.06
N ILE A 56 -1.71 4.12 -16.00
CA ILE A 56 -1.19 5.40 -16.51
C ILE A 56 -1.04 6.42 -15.36
N VAL A 57 -2.05 6.53 -14.49
CA VAL A 57 -1.99 7.45 -13.34
C VAL A 57 -0.88 7.04 -12.37
N GLU A 58 -0.72 5.75 -12.08
CA GLU A 58 0.36 5.23 -11.22
C GLU A 58 1.75 5.54 -11.81
N ASP A 59 1.93 5.32 -13.12
CA ASP A 59 3.18 5.62 -13.83
C ASP A 59 3.49 7.13 -13.77
N TYR A 60 2.50 8.00 -14.00
CA TYR A 60 2.66 9.45 -13.87
C TYR A 60 2.95 9.89 -12.43
N GLN A 61 2.32 9.26 -11.43
CA GLN A 61 2.62 9.54 -10.02
C GLN A 61 4.07 9.22 -9.68
N LEU A 62 4.60 8.09 -10.18
CA LEU A 62 6.00 7.72 -10.02
C LEU A 62 6.93 8.74 -10.69
N GLU A 63 6.63 9.16 -11.92
CA GLU A 63 7.42 10.17 -12.64
C GLU A 63 7.44 11.50 -11.90
N VAL A 64 6.28 12.00 -11.46
CA VAL A 64 6.17 13.23 -10.67
C VAL A 64 6.93 13.10 -9.36
N ALA A 65 6.84 11.96 -8.67
CA ALA A 65 7.60 11.72 -7.44
C ALA A 65 9.12 11.75 -7.69
N LEU A 66 9.60 11.21 -8.81
CA LEU A 66 11.01 11.27 -9.20
C LEU A 66 11.46 12.70 -9.55
N LEU A 67 10.65 13.46 -10.27
CA LEU A 67 10.91 14.87 -10.59
C LEU A 67 10.93 15.73 -9.33
N LEU A 68 9.97 15.54 -8.42
CA LEU A 68 9.93 16.21 -7.14
C LEU A 68 11.14 15.85 -6.28
N LYS A 69 11.57 14.58 -6.25
CA LYS A 69 12.82 14.16 -5.57
C LYS A 69 14.06 14.82 -6.18
N LYS A 70 14.14 14.93 -7.51
CA LYS A 70 15.28 15.54 -8.23
C LYS A 70 15.35 17.05 -7.98
N ASN A 71 14.23 17.75 -8.07
CA ASN A 71 14.16 19.20 -7.91
C ASN A 71 14.29 19.62 -6.43
N ASN A 72 13.84 18.76 -5.52
CA ASN A 72 13.89 18.99 -4.09
C ASN A 72 14.92 18.10 -3.39
N LYS A 73 16.07 17.82 -4.00
CA LYS A 73 17.16 17.07 -3.34
C LYS A 73 17.54 17.67 -1.98
N HIS A 74 17.43 18.99 -1.84
CA HIS A 74 17.63 19.67 -0.57
C HIS A 74 16.51 19.39 0.46
N LEU A 75 15.30 19.03 0.05
CA LEU A 75 14.22 18.60 0.95
C LEU A 75 14.20 17.08 1.19
N ALA A 76 15.07 16.30 0.55
CA ALA A 76 15.19 14.89 0.85
C ALA A 76 15.78 14.71 2.27
N PRO A 77 15.06 14.07 3.19
CA PRO A 77 15.54 13.87 4.55
C PRO A 77 16.68 12.83 4.51
N ILE A 78 17.81 13.19 5.10
CA ILE A 78 18.91 12.27 5.40
C ILE A 78 18.71 11.81 6.84
N ILE A 79 18.48 10.51 7.02
CA ILE A 79 18.28 9.89 8.32
C ILE A 79 19.48 9.00 8.62
N SER A 80 20.10 9.21 9.78
CA SER A 80 21.19 8.38 10.25
C SER A 80 21.00 7.99 11.71
N ILE A 81 21.53 6.82 12.07
CA ILE A 81 21.44 6.29 13.43
C ILE A 81 22.85 6.11 13.97
N GLY A 82 23.16 6.86 15.02
CA GLY A 82 24.42 6.81 15.74
C GLY A 82 24.28 6.02 17.03
N PHE A 83 25.42 5.54 17.54
CA PHE A 83 25.52 5.03 18.91
C PHE A 83 26.27 6.05 19.76
N ASP A 84 25.60 6.57 20.77
CA ASP A 84 26.18 7.45 21.77
C ASP A 84 26.85 6.60 22.86
N LYS A 85 28.18 6.55 22.82
CA LYS A 85 28.99 5.77 23.76
C LYS A 85 28.85 6.24 25.22
N ARG A 86 28.53 7.52 25.46
CA ARG A 86 28.46 8.08 26.82
C ARG A 86 27.26 7.55 27.58
N TRP A 87 26.13 7.43 26.89
CA TRP A 87 24.86 6.97 27.47
C TRP A 87 24.56 5.50 27.13
N ALA A 88 25.38 4.88 26.29
CA ALA A 88 25.15 3.55 25.72
C ALA A 88 23.76 3.44 25.06
N THR A 89 23.38 4.48 24.31
CA THR A 89 22.07 4.58 23.64
C THR A 89 22.24 4.95 22.18
N TYR A 90 21.26 4.60 21.36
CA TYR A 90 21.18 5.06 19.99
C TYR A 90 20.45 6.39 19.88
N ASN A 91 20.89 7.21 18.93
CA ASN A 91 20.24 8.44 18.55
C ASN A 91 19.91 8.42 17.05
N CYS A 92 18.80 9.03 16.69
CA CYS A 92 18.44 9.28 15.29
C CYS A 92 18.72 10.75 14.98
N ILE A 93 19.41 11.00 13.87
CA ILE A 93 19.67 12.33 13.34
C ILE A 93 18.90 12.45 12.04
N VAL A 94 18.11 13.50 11.92
CA VAL A 94 17.39 13.86 10.71
C VAL A 94 17.91 15.20 10.21
N LYS A 95 18.48 15.19 9.02
CA LYS A 95 18.89 16.39 8.30
C LYS A 95 17.97 16.62 7.11
N ILE A 96 17.46 17.82 6.97
CA ILE A 96 16.67 18.25 5.81
C ILE A 96 17.07 19.68 5.44
N SER A 97 17.54 19.85 4.21
CA SER A 97 18.15 21.10 3.74
C SER A 97 19.29 21.52 4.68
N VAL A 98 19.21 22.73 5.23
CA VAL A 98 20.17 23.28 6.21
C VAL A 98 19.82 22.94 7.66
N ALA A 99 18.64 22.38 7.93
CA ALA A 99 18.18 22.08 9.28
C ALA A 99 18.56 20.65 9.71
N SER A 100 18.94 20.50 10.97
CA SER A 100 19.19 19.19 11.59
C SER A 100 18.51 19.12 12.95
N LYS A 101 17.90 17.97 13.25
CA LYS A 101 17.44 17.63 14.59
C LYS A 101 17.86 16.21 14.92
N SER A 102 18.19 15.99 16.18
CA SER A 102 18.44 14.66 16.73
C SER A 102 17.48 14.37 17.87
N PHE A 103 17.22 13.08 18.08
CA PHE A 103 16.48 12.60 19.23
C PHE A 103 16.99 11.22 19.64
N TYR A 104 16.89 10.91 20.93
CA TYR A 104 17.30 9.63 21.48
C TYR A 104 16.26 8.54 21.15
N LEU A 105 16.76 7.37 20.77
CA LEU A 105 15.98 6.15 20.55
C LEU A 105 15.98 5.25 21.80
N GLY A 106 17.08 5.30 22.58
CA GLY A 106 17.28 4.47 23.76
C GLY A 106 18.24 3.30 23.51
N LYS A 107 18.21 2.30 24.40
CA LYS A 107 19.02 1.08 24.28
C LYS A 107 18.44 0.15 23.21
N GLU A 108 19.27 -0.66 22.56
CA GLU A 108 18.86 -1.60 21.51
C GLU A 108 17.65 -2.46 21.91
N SER A 109 17.69 -3.08 23.11
CA SER A 109 16.60 -3.92 23.62
C SER A 109 15.29 -3.15 23.79
N SER A 110 15.35 -1.88 24.18
CA SER A 110 14.18 -1.01 24.27
C SER A 110 13.63 -0.68 22.89
N ILE A 111 14.50 -0.42 21.91
CA ILE A 111 14.09 -0.11 20.54
C ILE A 111 13.37 -1.31 19.93
N LYS A 112 13.98 -2.51 20.02
CA LYS A 112 13.40 -3.77 19.55
C LYS A 112 12.00 -4.00 20.10
N LYS A 113 11.83 -3.90 21.42
CA LYS A 113 10.51 -4.04 22.08
C LYS A 113 9.45 -3.10 21.51
N ARG A 114 9.82 -1.86 21.20
CA ARG A 114 8.88 -0.85 20.72
C ARG A 114 8.49 -1.03 19.25
N ILE A 115 9.38 -1.55 18.42
CA ILE A 115 9.11 -1.74 16.99
C ILE A 115 8.64 -3.16 16.64
N GLN A 116 8.77 -4.13 17.55
CA GLN A 116 8.29 -5.50 17.38
C GLN A 116 6.83 -5.57 16.93
N GLN A 117 5.97 -4.67 17.41
CA GLN A 117 4.56 -4.61 17.03
C GLN A 117 4.31 -4.39 15.53
N PHE A 118 5.31 -3.95 14.77
CA PHE A 118 5.21 -3.74 13.32
C PHE A 118 5.66 -4.95 12.49
N HIS A 119 6.13 -6.01 13.15
CA HIS A 119 6.66 -7.22 12.52
C HIS A 119 5.89 -8.46 12.96
N SER A 120 5.57 -9.34 12.00
CA SER A 120 5.01 -10.67 12.26
C SER A 120 6.02 -11.58 12.95
N ASN A 121 7.28 -11.50 12.54
CA ASN A 121 8.37 -12.31 13.06
C ASN A 121 9.00 -11.65 14.29
N ASN A 122 9.49 -12.47 15.22
CA ASN A 122 10.26 -12.00 16.36
C ASN A 122 11.58 -11.38 15.87
N ILE A 123 11.81 -10.09 16.18
CA ILE A 123 13.01 -9.34 15.80
C ILE A 123 14.02 -9.18 16.94
N MET A 124 13.77 -9.80 18.10
CA MET A 124 14.59 -9.60 19.30
C MET A 124 16.03 -10.09 19.13
N ASP A 125 16.24 -11.10 18.30
CA ASP A 125 17.55 -11.72 18.04
C ASP A 125 18.27 -11.11 16.83
N ASN A 126 17.60 -10.23 16.07
CA ASN A 126 18.21 -9.56 14.91
C ASN A 126 19.33 -8.62 15.33
N ASP A 127 20.35 -8.45 14.49
CA ASP A 127 21.44 -7.54 14.77
C ASP A 127 21.02 -6.06 14.74
N ILE A 128 21.89 -5.19 15.28
CA ILE A 128 21.62 -3.76 15.32
C ILE A 128 21.51 -3.11 13.94
N ASN A 129 22.16 -3.64 12.90
CA ASN A 129 22.08 -3.05 11.57
C ASN A 129 20.69 -3.26 10.96
N PHE A 130 20.08 -4.42 11.19
CA PHE A 130 18.67 -4.65 10.88
C PHE A 130 17.76 -3.67 11.64
N ILE A 131 17.99 -3.49 12.95
CA ILE A 131 17.19 -2.53 13.73
C ILE A 131 17.36 -1.10 13.22
N LYS A 132 18.56 -0.72 12.79
CA LYS A 132 18.82 0.58 12.18
C LYS A 132 18.05 0.75 10.86
N SER A 133 18.04 -0.25 9.99
CA SER A 133 17.28 -0.17 8.73
C SER A 133 15.79 -0.01 8.99
N GLU A 134 15.23 -0.74 9.96
CA GLU A 134 13.82 -0.63 10.32
C GLU A 134 13.46 0.75 10.87
N ILE A 135 14.28 1.31 11.77
CA ILE A 135 14.05 2.67 12.26
C ILE A 135 14.18 3.70 11.12
N ILE A 136 15.13 3.54 10.20
CA ILE A 136 15.24 4.42 9.03
C ILE A 136 13.99 4.33 8.17
N LYS A 137 13.43 3.13 7.93
CA LYS A 137 12.17 2.92 7.19
C LYS A 137 11.03 3.66 7.89
N ILE A 138 10.82 3.41 9.17
CA ILE A 138 9.76 4.03 10.00
C ILE A 138 9.87 5.56 9.95
N VAL A 139 11.04 6.12 10.23
CA VAL A 139 11.26 7.57 10.26
C VAL A 139 11.04 8.15 8.86
N SER A 140 11.59 7.54 7.82
CA SER A 140 11.43 7.98 6.42
C SER A 140 9.96 8.12 6.01
N THR A 141 9.12 7.18 6.44
CA THR A 141 7.69 7.17 6.13
C THR A 141 6.96 8.40 6.71
N VAL A 142 7.31 8.84 7.91
CA VAL A 142 6.50 9.84 8.64
C VAL A 142 7.18 11.20 8.79
N ILE A 143 8.47 11.33 8.46
CA ILE A 143 9.26 12.51 8.80
C ILE A 143 8.69 13.80 8.23
N MET A 144 8.11 13.77 7.02
CA MET A 144 7.51 14.93 6.38
C MET A 144 6.37 15.54 7.19
N GLN A 145 5.71 14.76 8.05
CA GLN A 145 4.66 15.27 8.93
C GLN A 145 5.21 16.21 10.03
N PHE A 146 6.51 16.13 10.34
CA PHE A 146 7.23 16.99 11.28
C PHE A 146 7.88 18.19 10.61
N ILE A 147 7.83 18.26 9.27
CA ILE A 147 8.45 19.33 8.49
C ILE A 147 7.46 20.47 8.24
N ASP A 148 7.90 21.70 8.48
CA ASP A 148 7.16 22.90 8.07
C ASP A 148 7.63 23.33 6.68
N THR A 149 6.90 22.91 5.66
CA THR A 149 7.21 23.22 4.26
C THR A 149 7.04 24.70 3.91
N LYS A 150 6.43 25.51 4.78
CA LYS A 150 6.23 26.95 4.58
C LYS A 150 7.37 27.79 5.16
N SER A 151 8.24 27.21 6.00
CA SER A 151 9.32 27.94 6.67
C SER A 151 10.67 27.65 6.03
N LEU A 152 11.24 28.64 5.31
CA LEU A 152 12.57 28.54 4.70
C LEU A 152 13.73 28.44 5.71
N LYS A 153 13.54 28.93 6.94
CA LYS A 153 14.59 29.01 7.97
C LYS A 153 14.48 27.93 9.05
N ASN A 154 13.27 27.43 9.33
CA ASN A 154 13.02 26.42 10.36
C ASN A 154 12.21 25.27 9.78
N SER A 155 12.88 24.33 9.13
CA SER A 155 12.23 23.23 8.44
C SER A 155 11.45 22.29 9.36
N PHE A 156 11.57 22.37 10.69
CA PHE A 156 10.83 21.52 11.63
C PHE A 156 9.72 22.29 12.34
N LYS A 157 8.52 21.71 12.39
CA LYS A 157 7.37 22.25 13.13
C LYS A 157 7.73 22.45 14.60
N LYS A 158 7.36 23.60 15.16
CA LYS A 158 7.55 23.91 16.59
C LYS A 158 6.54 23.21 17.51
N ARG A 159 5.31 23.00 17.01
CA ARG A 159 4.20 22.44 17.81
C ARG A 159 4.28 20.93 18.04
N VAL A 160 4.97 20.20 17.16
CA VAL A 160 5.11 18.74 17.26
C VAL A 160 6.57 18.41 17.56
N LYS A 161 6.82 17.84 18.74
CA LYS A 161 8.17 17.43 19.15
C LYS A 161 8.61 16.24 18.30
N LEU A 162 9.82 16.29 17.74
CA LEU A 162 10.42 15.14 17.08
C LEU A 162 11.07 14.25 18.16
N ASN A 163 10.44 13.12 18.46
CA ASN A 163 10.93 12.07 19.36
C ASN A 163 10.41 10.71 18.88
N LEU A 164 10.92 9.62 19.46
CA LEU A 164 10.54 8.28 19.05
C LEU A 164 9.03 8.02 19.24
N ASP A 165 8.42 8.48 20.34
CA ASP A 165 7.00 8.27 20.63
C ASP A 165 6.10 8.83 19.52
N ASN A 166 6.25 10.12 19.21
CA ASN A 166 5.44 10.77 18.19
C ASN A 166 5.69 10.18 16.79
N ILE A 167 6.89 9.66 16.53
CA ILE A 167 7.22 8.98 15.28
C ILE A 167 6.47 7.66 15.19
N LEU A 168 6.50 6.84 16.25
CA LEU A 168 5.77 5.58 16.28
C LEU A 168 4.26 5.81 16.20
N ASP A 169 3.71 6.79 16.90
CA ASP A 169 2.29 7.13 16.82
C ASP A 169 1.87 7.53 15.40
N LYS A 170 2.69 8.33 14.72
CA LYS A 170 2.44 8.70 13.31
C LYS A 170 2.65 7.54 12.35
N TYR A 171 3.56 6.63 12.67
CA TYR A 171 3.78 5.44 11.88
C TYR A 171 2.60 4.50 12.03
N VAL A 172 2.07 4.33 13.25
CA VAL A 172 0.79 3.66 13.58
C VAL A 172 -0.42 4.37 12.96
N ALA A 173 -0.35 5.66 12.63
CA ALA A 173 -1.43 6.31 11.90
C ALA A 173 -1.37 6.10 10.38
N SER A 174 -0.21 5.70 9.82
CA SER A 174 -0.01 5.67 8.37
C SER A 174 -0.51 4.40 7.68
N GLY A 175 -0.70 3.31 8.41
CA GLY A 175 -1.07 1.99 7.86
C GLY A 175 0.08 1.23 7.16
N GLU A 176 1.29 1.78 7.16
CA GLU A 176 2.42 1.31 6.32
C GLU A 176 3.31 0.25 7.01
N TRP A 177 2.73 -0.55 7.91
CA TRP A 177 3.47 -1.59 8.67
C TRP A 177 3.11 -3.00 8.21
N ASP A 178 4.09 -3.89 8.26
CA ASP A 178 4.06 -5.17 7.53
C ASP A 178 3.08 -6.19 8.13
N TYR A 179 2.80 -6.11 9.44
CA TYR A 179 2.03 -7.13 10.16
C TYR A 179 0.52 -7.18 9.84
N TRP A 180 -0.12 -6.06 9.46
CA TRP A 180 -1.58 -5.98 9.29
C TRP A 180 -2.03 -5.92 7.82
N VAL A 181 -1.10 -5.95 6.87
CA VAL A 181 -1.44 -6.07 5.45
C VAL A 181 -1.75 -7.54 5.18
N SER A 182 -2.97 -7.97 5.49
CA SER A 182 -3.50 -9.23 4.99
C SER A 182 -3.56 -9.15 3.46
N ARG A 183 -2.55 -9.69 2.77
CA ARG A 183 -2.63 -9.96 1.33
C ARG A 183 -3.28 -11.31 1.09
#